data_AF-A0A7S2DD52-F1
#
_entry.id   AF-A0A7S2DD52-F1
#
_cell.length_a   1.000
_cell.length_b   1.000
_cell.length_c   1.000
_cell.angle_alpha   90.00
_cell.angle_beta   90.00
_cell.angle_gamma   90.00
#
_symmetry.space_group_name_H-M   'P 1'
#
loop_
_entity.id
_entity.type
_entity.pdbx_description
1 polymer ?
#
loop_
_entity_poly.entity_id
_entity_poly.type
_entity_poly.pdbx_seq_one_letter_code
_entity_poly.pdbx_strand_id
1 'polypeptide(L)'
;VFPHRGTEGSYARGAKTEDPLGGCGWDPYQMSFRVERIQDFWSHSWHAPAPRKIATLLFVYNGLPAAVFGTVLALIGATMSATQVLPPMVHELSEDGTHTLDYAVWAQVFGIISFLGMLASWWSRRTVFLDKVCIHQTDAGLKQQGVESIGGFLRHSDFMLVLWDESYARRLWCIFEVAAFAKTHEASLKKRLRIIPVDLGPVLLAFFLFACTCSILYMLTPTRWRLPLGIVFVAAGFSPCSWILRRYSRKLSILWKDLQGFSVRSANCFCCSADHKDP
;
A
#
# COMPACT_ATOMS: atom_id res chain seq x y z
N VAL A 1 34.81 28.71 31.20
CA VAL A 1 34.08 29.12 29.98
C VAL A 1 34.29 28.03 28.95
N PHE A 2 33.38 27.05 28.91
CA PHE A 2 33.46 25.92 27.99
C PHE A 2 33.08 26.40 26.58
N PRO A 3 33.82 26.00 25.53
CA PRO A 3 33.49 26.39 24.18
C PRO A 3 32.26 25.62 23.71
N HIS A 4 31.32 26.35 23.11
CA HIS A 4 30.17 25.85 22.37
C HIS A 4 30.58 24.74 21.39
N ARG A 5 30.18 23.49 21.66
CA ARG A 5 30.05 22.48 20.60
C ARG A 5 28.79 22.78 19.82
N GLY A 6 28.99 23.00 18.53
CA GLY A 6 27.99 23.40 17.56
C GLY A 6 26.81 22.46 17.48
N THR A 7 25.72 23.04 16.99
CA THR A 7 24.48 22.43 16.54
C THR A 7 24.71 21.16 15.72
N GLU A 8 24.70 20.00 16.37
CA GLU A 8 24.30 18.77 15.71
C GLU A 8 22.82 18.93 15.33
N GLY A 9 22.55 19.11 14.04
CA GLY A 9 21.18 19.05 13.54
C GLY A 9 20.49 17.79 14.06
N SER A 10 19.24 17.89 14.47
CA SER A 10 18.44 16.75 14.90
C SER A 10 18.13 15.86 13.69
N TYR A 11 19.00 14.89 13.41
CA TYR A 11 18.83 13.94 12.31
C TYR A 11 18.04 12.71 12.76
N ALA A 12 17.00 12.35 12.00
CA ALA A 12 16.28 11.09 12.11
C ALA A 12 16.92 10.01 11.21
N ARG A 13 16.52 8.74 11.34
CA ARG A 13 16.87 7.70 10.35
C ARG A 13 15.66 7.35 9.50
N GLY A 14 15.85 7.26 8.18
CA GLY A 14 14.88 6.76 7.22
C GLY A 14 15.45 5.60 6.42
N ALA A 15 14.59 4.88 5.72
CA ALA A 15 14.93 3.84 4.76
C ALA A 15 14.35 4.19 3.39
N LYS A 16 14.94 3.62 2.32
CA LYS A 16 14.35 3.58 0.99
C LYS A 16 13.67 2.23 0.82
N THR A 17 12.67 2.17 -0.04
CA THR A 17 12.00 0.92 -0.42
C THR A 17 12.84 0.07 -1.40
N GLU A 18 14.15 0.02 -1.21
CA GLU A 18 15.06 -0.79 -2.05
C GLU A 18 15.02 -2.26 -1.58
N ASP A 19 15.16 -3.21 -2.51
CA ASP A 19 15.35 -4.63 -2.24
C ASP A 19 16.82 -4.98 -2.57
N PRO A 20 17.71 -5.18 -1.59
CA PRO A 20 19.06 -5.62 -1.82
C PRO A 20 19.06 -7.14 -1.90
N LEU A 21 18.98 -7.65 -3.13
CA LEU A 21 19.26 -9.04 -3.42
C LEU A 21 20.72 -9.39 -3.05
N GLY A 22 20.86 -10.31 -2.10
CA GLY A 22 21.86 -11.38 -2.15
C GLY A 22 23.20 -11.16 -1.45
N GLY A 23 23.42 -11.89 -0.35
CA GLY A 23 24.73 -12.44 0.02
C GLY A 23 25.40 -11.87 1.29
N CYS A 24 25.49 -12.74 2.31
CA CYS A 24 26.26 -12.62 3.57
C CYS A 24 25.80 -11.54 4.57
N GLY A 25 25.32 -11.98 5.75
CA GLY A 25 25.11 -11.12 6.92
C GLY A 25 24.13 -9.96 6.68
N TRP A 26 22.91 -10.24 6.20
CA TRP A 26 21.90 -9.23 5.94
C TRP A 26 21.47 -8.53 7.24
N ASP A 27 22.06 -7.37 7.53
CA ASP A 27 21.61 -6.47 8.58
C ASP A 27 20.71 -5.40 7.96
N PRO A 28 19.38 -5.46 8.17
CA PRO A 28 18.44 -4.47 7.66
C PRO A 28 18.84 -3.05 8.04
N TYR A 29 19.55 -2.87 9.16
CA TYR A 29 19.98 -1.56 9.62
C TYR A 29 20.87 -0.80 8.63
N GLN A 30 21.62 -1.51 7.79
CA GLN A 30 22.49 -0.92 6.76
C GLN A 30 21.69 -0.24 5.64
N MET A 31 20.40 -0.56 5.49
CA MET A 31 19.50 0.10 4.54
C MET A 31 18.95 1.43 5.06
N SER A 32 19.21 1.75 6.34
CA SER A 32 18.82 3.03 6.93
C SER A 32 19.91 4.09 6.75
N PHE A 33 19.49 5.34 6.58
CA PHE A 33 20.36 6.50 6.43
C PHE A 33 19.80 7.69 7.22
N ARG A 34 20.67 8.65 7.52
CA ARG A 34 20.27 9.87 8.25
C ARG A 34 19.48 10.81 7.35
N VAL A 35 18.41 11.37 7.87
CA VAL A 35 17.52 12.33 7.21
C VAL A 35 17.14 13.44 8.19
N GLU A 36 16.94 14.66 7.71
CA GLU A 36 16.43 15.75 8.55
C GLU A 36 14.94 15.58 8.88
N ARG A 37 14.18 15.03 7.93
CA ARG A 37 12.74 14.75 8.07
C ARG A 37 12.41 13.38 7.47
N ILE A 38 11.53 12.65 8.14
CA ILE A 38 10.96 11.41 7.63
C ILE A 38 9.66 11.77 6.90
N GLN A 39 9.45 11.30 5.68
CA GLN A 39 8.21 11.64 4.97
C GLN A 39 7.03 10.80 5.48
N ASP A 40 7.21 9.49 5.66
CA ASP A 40 6.17 8.62 6.19
C ASP A 40 6.70 7.76 7.35
N PHE A 41 6.06 7.85 8.51
CA PHE A 41 6.26 6.90 9.60
C PHE A 41 5.32 5.70 9.41
N TRP A 42 5.86 4.50 9.25
CA TRP A 42 5.04 3.28 9.12
C TRP A 42 4.78 2.68 10.49
N SER A 43 3.53 2.77 10.95
CA SER A 43 3.07 2.05 12.13
C SER A 43 2.21 0.88 11.72
N HIS A 44 2.52 -0.30 12.25
CA HIS A 44 1.84 -1.53 11.87
C HIS A 44 1.94 -2.62 12.95
N SER A 45 1.06 -3.62 12.89
CA SER A 45 1.24 -4.81 13.70
C SER A 45 2.13 -5.84 13.00
N TRP A 46 2.94 -6.54 13.80
CA TRP A 46 3.75 -7.65 13.32
C TRP A 46 2.95 -8.94 13.10
N HIS A 47 1.69 -9.01 13.55
CA HIS A 47 0.84 -10.20 13.40
C HIS A 47 0.20 -10.28 12.02
N ALA A 48 -0.07 -9.15 11.39
CA ALA A 48 -0.59 -9.14 10.03
C ALA A 48 0.43 -9.73 9.03
N PRO A 49 0.01 -10.62 8.11
CA PRO A 49 0.89 -11.25 7.16
C PRO A 49 1.55 -10.22 6.23
N ALA A 50 2.86 -10.35 6.03
CA ALA A 50 3.66 -9.41 5.24
C ALA A 50 3.14 -9.19 3.82
N PRO A 51 2.71 -10.20 3.04
CA PRO A 51 2.24 -9.99 1.68
C PRO A 51 1.05 -9.05 1.56
N ARG A 52 0.15 -9.03 2.56
CA ARG A 52 -1.01 -8.12 2.56
C ARG A 52 -0.58 -6.67 2.80
N LYS A 53 0.36 -6.47 3.72
CA LYS A 53 0.99 -5.16 3.97
C LYS A 53 1.70 -4.67 2.72
N ILE A 54 2.53 -5.51 2.10
CA ILE A 54 3.27 -5.19 0.87
C ILE A 54 2.31 -4.84 -0.27
N ALA A 55 1.29 -5.66 -0.54
CA ALA A 55 0.29 -5.35 -1.56
C ALA A 55 -0.39 -4.01 -1.32
N THR A 56 -0.78 -3.70 -0.08
CA THR A 56 -1.35 -2.40 0.27
C THR A 56 -0.35 -1.26 0.06
N LEU A 57 0.90 -1.43 0.45
CA LEU A 57 1.95 -0.44 0.25
C LEU A 57 2.23 -0.17 -1.24
N LEU A 58 2.22 -1.21 -2.10
CA LEU A 58 2.34 -1.03 -3.55
C LEU A 58 1.23 -0.12 -4.08
N PHE A 59 -0.02 -0.32 -3.68
CA PHE A 59 -1.10 0.58 -4.09
C PHE A 59 -0.95 2.00 -3.51
N VAL A 60 -0.49 2.14 -2.27
CA VAL A 60 -0.30 3.45 -1.62
C VAL A 60 0.80 4.27 -2.30
N TYR A 61 1.91 3.65 -2.67
CA TYR A 61 3.09 4.35 -3.19
C TYR A 61 3.17 4.35 -4.72
N ASN A 62 2.70 3.29 -5.38
CA ASN A 62 2.86 3.06 -6.82
C ASN A 62 1.52 3.12 -7.57
N GLY A 63 0.38 3.14 -6.88
CA GLY A 63 -0.95 3.07 -7.50
C GLY A 63 -1.27 4.25 -8.43
N LEU A 64 -0.91 5.49 -8.05
CA LEU A 64 -1.15 6.66 -8.89
C LEU A 64 -0.26 6.64 -10.16
N PRO A 65 1.08 6.47 -10.06
CA PRO A 65 1.92 6.26 -11.25
C PRO A 65 1.39 5.12 -12.14
N ALA A 66 1.03 3.98 -11.56
CA ALA A 66 0.48 2.85 -12.31
C ALA A 66 -0.79 3.22 -13.08
N ALA A 67 -1.73 3.91 -12.45
CA ALA A 67 -2.96 4.36 -13.09
C ALA A 67 -2.69 5.35 -14.23
N VAL A 68 -1.80 6.33 -14.02
CA VAL A 68 -1.45 7.34 -15.03
C VAL A 68 -0.79 6.70 -16.25
N PHE A 69 0.29 5.95 -16.04
CA PHE A 69 1.02 5.31 -17.15
C PHE A 69 0.18 4.24 -17.85
N GLY A 70 -0.58 3.44 -17.08
CA GLY A 70 -1.54 2.49 -17.62
C GLY A 70 -2.56 3.17 -18.55
N THR A 71 -3.13 4.29 -18.11
CA THR A 71 -4.10 5.05 -18.92
C THR A 71 -3.44 5.64 -20.17
N VAL A 72 -2.26 6.25 -20.03
CA VAL A 72 -1.54 6.86 -21.17
C VAL A 72 -1.18 5.80 -22.21
N LEU A 73 -0.62 4.65 -21.81
CA LEU A 73 -0.26 3.61 -22.76
C LEU A 73 -1.50 2.91 -23.35
N ALA A 74 -2.61 2.83 -22.61
CA ALA A 74 -3.88 2.37 -23.18
C ALA A 74 -4.38 3.31 -24.28
N LEU A 75 -4.32 4.63 -24.07
CA LEU A 75 -4.69 5.62 -25.08
C LEU A 75 -3.78 5.53 -26.32
N ILE A 76 -2.47 5.33 -26.13
CA ILE A 76 -1.54 5.09 -27.24
C ILE A 76 -1.91 3.81 -28.00
N GLY A 77 -2.23 2.73 -27.29
CA GLY A 77 -2.68 1.49 -27.93
C GLY A 77 -3.98 1.69 -28.73
N ALA A 78 -4.90 2.50 -28.22
CA ALA A 78 -6.14 2.85 -28.91
C ALA A 78 -5.88 3.69 -30.16
N THR A 79 -5.03 4.72 -30.09
CA THR A 79 -4.70 5.57 -31.25
C THR A 79 -3.97 4.78 -32.33
N MET A 80 -3.00 3.93 -31.96
CA MET A 80 -2.30 3.06 -32.91
C MET A 80 -3.22 2.05 -33.59
N SER A 81 -4.26 1.58 -32.88
CA SER A 81 -5.30 0.71 -33.47
C SER A 81 -6.18 1.50 -34.44
N ALA A 82 -6.61 2.71 -34.04
CA ALA A 82 -7.48 3.56 -34.86
C ALA A 82 -6.78 4.07 -36.14
N THR A 83 -5.46 4.30 -36.09
CA THR A 83 -4.66 4.72 -37.24
C THR A 83 -4.15 3.54 -38.07
N GLN A 84 -4.56 2.30 -37.74
CA GLN A 84 -4.18 1.07 -38.45
C GLN A 84 -2.66 0.82 -38.49
N VAL A 85 -1.91 1.43 -37.56
CA VAL A 85 -0.48 1.13 -37.36
C VAL A 85 -0.33 -0.27 -36.76
N LEU A 86 -1.26 -0.64 -35.87
CA LEU A 86 -1.36 -1.99 -35.33
C LEU A 86 -2.57 -2.70 -35.96
N PRO A 87 -2.44 -4.00 -36.27
CA PRO A 87 -3.53 -4.75 -36.85
C PRO A 87 -4.68 -4.88 -35.83
N PRO A 88 -5.93 -4.70 -36.25
CA PRO A 88 -7.09 -5.12 -35.46
C PRO A 88 -7.02 -6.64 -35.24
N MET A 89 -7.01 -7.08 -33.98
CA MET A 89 -6.90 -8.51 -33.64
C MET A 89 -8.22 -9.27 -33.78
N VAL A 90 -9.35 -8.56 -33.72
CA VAL A 90 -10.68 -9.15 -33.84
C VAL A 90 -11.47 -8.31 -34.84
N HIS A 91 -11.74 -8.90 -35.99
CA HIS A 91 -12.69 -8.39 -36.97
C HIS A 91 -13.98 -9.19 -36.82
N GLU A 92 -15.05 -8.52 -36.43
CA GLU A 92 -16.37 -9.13 -36.49
C GLU A 92 -17.27 -8.35 -37.44
N LEU A 93 -17.97 -9.09 -38.31
CA LEU A 93 -19.10 -8.57 -39.05
C LEU A 93 -20.22 -8.23 -38.05
N SER A 94 -20.83 -7.06 -38.22
CA SER A 94 -22.03 -6.66 -37.48
C SER A 94 -23.12 -7.72 -37.65
N GLU A 95 -24.05 -7.81 -36.71
CA GLU A 95 -25.17 -8.75 -36.80
C GLU A 95 -26.00 -8.55 -38.08
N ASP A 96 -26.01 -7.31 -38.58
CA ASP A 96 -26.69 -6.88 -39.80
C ASP A 96 -25.86 -7.17 -41.07
N GLY A 97 -24.60 -7.59 -40.92
CA GLY A 97 -23.63 -7.85 -42.00
C GLY A 97 -23.11 -6.61 -42.72
N THR A 98 -23.43 -5.41 -42.21
CA THR A 98 -23.21 -4.12 -42.88
C THR A 98 -21.89 -3.44 -42.52
N HIS A 99 -21.34 -3.69 -41.33
CA HIS A 99 -20.16 -2.99 -40.81
C HIS A 99 -19.24 -3.96 -40.06
N THR A 100 -17.93 -3.71 -40.11
CA THR A 100 -16.96 -4.43 -39.28
C THR A 100 -16.73 -3.68 -37.98
N LEU A 101 -16.83 -4.37 -36.84
CA LEU A 101 -16.45 -3.83 -35.54
C LEU A 101 -14.99 -4.18 -35.26
N ASP A 102 -14.15 -3.15 -35.24
CA ASP A 102 -12.73 -3.28 -34.91
C ASP A 102 -12.48 -3.03 -33.42
N TYR A 103 -11.85 -4.01 -32.79
CA TYR A 103 -11.59 -3.99 -31.36
C TYR A 103 -10.16 -3.52 -31.06
N ALA A 104 -10.04 -2.46 -30.24
CA ALA A 104 -8.76 -1.91 -29.79
C ALA A 104 -8.10 -2.78 -28.68
N VAL A 105 -7.84 -4.07 -28.97
CA VAL A 105 -7.21 -5.02 -28.03
C VAL A 105 -5.87 -4.50 -27.51
N TRP A 106 -5.11 -3.81 -28.36
CA TRP A 106 -3.82 -3.23 -27.99
C TRP A 106 -3.92 -2.17 -26.90
N ALA A 107 -5.03 -1.44 -26.80
CA ALA A 107 -5.28 -0.52 -25.69
C ALA A 107 -5.31 -1.27 -24.35
N GLN A 108 -5.96 -2.44 -24.29
CA GLN A 108 -6.02 -3.25 -23.08
C GLN A 108 -4.65 -3.86 -22.75
N VAL A 109 -3.96 -4.41 -23.75
CA VAL A 109 -2.64 -5.03 -23.55
C VAL A 109 -1.65 -4.00 -23.00
N PHE A 110 -1.54 -2.84 -23.64
CA PHE A 110 -0.63 -1.78 -23.19
C PHE A 110 -1.03 -1.23 -21.83
N GLY A 111 -2.33 -1.02 -21.59
CA GLY A 111 -2.82 -0.54 -20.30
C GLY A 111 -2.52 -1.50 -19.15
N ILE A 112 -2.82 -2.79 -19.32
CA ILE A 112 -2.62 -3.82 -18.28
C ILE A 112 -1.14 -4.03 -17.99
N ILE A 113 -0.31 -4.22 -19.03
CA ILE A 113 1.13 -4.46 -18.86
C ILE A 113 1.78 -3.25 -18.20
N SER A 114 1.43 -2.03 -18.65
CA SER A 114 1.97 -0.80 -18.07
C SER A 114 1.53 -0.62 -16.62
N PHE A 115 0.24 -0.82 -16.32
CA PHE A 115 -0.27 -0.71 -14.96
C PHE A 115 0.42 -1.69 -14.01
N LEU A 116 0.46 -2.98 -14.36
CA LEU A 116 1.09 -4.00 -13.52
C LEU A 116 2.60 -3.78 -13.40
N GLY A 117 3.25 -3.42 -14.50
CA GLY A 117 4.68 -3.08 -14.54
C GLY A 117 4.99 -1.94 -13.58
N MET A 118 4.30 -0.80 -13.72
CA MET A 118 4.49 0.36 -12.84
C MET A 118 4.08 0.07 -11.39
N LEU A 119 3.01 -0.70 -11.15
CA LEU A 119 2.62 -1.05 -9.79
C LEU A 119 3.74 -1.84 -9.09
N ALA A 120 4.39 -2.75 -9.80
CA ALA A 120 5.46 -3.59 -9.27
C ALA A 120 6.83 -2.90 -9.23
N SER A 121 7.15 -2.05 -10.21
CA SER A 121 8.51 -1.53 -10.41
C SER A 121 8.66 -0.03 -10.18
N TRP A 122 7.59 0.70 -9.86
CA TRP A 122 7.72 2.11 -9.56
C TRP A 122 8.52 2.34 -8.28
N TRP A 123 9.57 3.13 -8.39
CA TRP A 123 10.46 3.42 -7.28
C TRP A 123 10.02 4.69 -6.58
N SER A 124 9.32 4.52 -5.47
CA SER A 124 9.02 5.65 -4.60
C SER A 124 10.31 6.21 -4.01
N ARG A 125 10.58 7.50 -4.23
CA ARG A 125 11.71 8.21 -3.61
C ARG A 125 11.40 8.64 -2.17
N ARG A 126 10.33 8.11 -1.58
CA ARG A 126 9.90 8.54 -0.25
C ARG A 126 10.78 7.97 0.85
N THR A 127 11.15 8.81 1.81
CA THR A 127 11.86 8.38 3.02
C THR A 127 10.86 7.84 4.03
N VAL A 128 11.04 6.59 4.45
CA VAL A 128 10.13 5.93 5.38
C VAL A 128 10.84 5.52 6.65
N PHE A 129 10.17 5.67 7.79
CA PHE A 129 10.63 5.04 9.02
C PHE A 129 9.97 3.69 9.17
N LEU A 130 10.78 2.65 9.29
CA LEU A 130 10.36 1.29 9.61
C LEU A 130 11.23 0.78 10.76
N ASP A 131 10.61 0.50 11.90
CA ASP A 131 11.26 0.05 13.14
C ASP A 131 12.35 -1.00 12.93
N LYS A 132 12.07 -2.07 12.18
CA LYS A 132 13.01 -3.18 11.92
C LYS A 132 14.26 -2.76 11.13
N VAL A 133 14.17 -1.68 10.36
CA VAL A 133 15.23 -1.19 9.47
C VAL A 133 15.94 0.01 10.08
N CYS A 134 15.21 0.91 10.74
CA CYS A 134 15.75 2.17 11.25
C CYS A 134 16.30 2.06 12.68
N ILE A 135 15.98 0.97 13.41
CA ILE A 135 16.53 0.67 14.74
C ILE A 135 17.40 -0.58 14.63
N HIS A 136 18.60 -0.52 15.21
CA HIS A 136 19.54 -1.63 15.21
C HIS A 136 18.93 -2.83 15.96
N GLN A 137 18.91 -4.02 15.35
CA GLN A 137 18.21 -5.18 15.93
C GLN A 137 19.10 -6.04 16.83
N THR A 138 20.42 -6.06 16.57
CA THR A 138 21.40 -6.95 17.22
C THR A 138 22.24 -6.26 18.29
N ASP A 139 22.79 -5.08 18.02
CA ASP A 139 23.48 -4.24 19.01
C ASP A 139 22.50 -3.63 20.04
N ALA A 140 22.65 -4.02 21.31
CA ALA A 140 21.75 -3.60 22.38
C ALA A 140 21.84 -2.10 22.69
N GLY A 141 23.03 -1.49 22.62
CA GLY A 141 23.22 -0.08 22.90
C GLY A 141 22.58 0.81 21.84
N LEU A 142 22.81 0.48 20.56
CA LEU A 142 22.19 1.18 19.43
C LEU A 142 20.68 0.93 19.36
N LYS A 143 20.22 -0.26 19.75
CA LYS A 143 18.79 -0.57 19.88
C LYS A 143 18.13 0.34 20.92
N GLN A 144 18.73 0.45 22.11
CA GLN A 144 18.23 1.31 23.18
C GLN A 144 18.18 2.77 22.73
N GLN A 145 19.27 3.30 22.17
CA GLN A 145 19.31 4.67 21.63
C GLN A 145 18.22 4.90 20.57
N GLY A 146 18.01 3.93 19.68
CA GLY A 146 16.96 3.99 18.66
C GLY A 146 15.55 4.03 19.26
N VAL A 147 15.29 3.20 20.28
CA VAL A 147 14.01 3.16 21.01
C VAL A 147 13.74 4.46 21.75
N GLU A 148 14.74 4.99 22.47
CA GLU A 148 14.65 6.27 23.18
C GLU A 148 14.40 7.45 22.23
N SER A 149 14.85 7.33 20.97
CA SER A 149 14.72 8.36 19.93
C SER A 149 13.37 8.35 19.20
N ILE A 150 12.45 7.41 19.48
CA ILE A 150 11.19 7.27 18.73
C ILE A 150 10.31 8.51 18.81
N GLY A 151 10.22 9.14 19.98
CA GLY A 151 9.49 10.41 20.11
C GLY A 151 10.05 11.49 19.18
N GLY A 152 11.37 11.50 18.98
CA GLY A 152 12.05 12.33 18.01
C GLY A 152 11.68 11.98 16.58
N PHE A 153 11.70 10.70 16.20
CA PHE A 153 11.33 10.24 14.87
C PHE A 153 9.88 10.59 14.52
N LEU A 154 8.94 10.39 15.46
CA LEU A 154 7.53 10.76 15.28
C LEU A 154 7.36 12.28 15.09
N ARG A 155 8.04 13.10 15.89
CA ARG A 155 8.01 14.57 15.77
C ARG A 155 8.57 15.06 14.44
N HIS A 156 9.59 14.39 13.90
CA HIS A 156 10.23 14.75 12.62
C HIS A 156 9.62 14.03 11.42
N SER A 157 8.50 13.32 11.58
CA SER A 157 7.76 12.66 10.51
C SER A 157 6.68 13.58 9.93
N ASP A 158 6.62 13.73 8.61
CA ASP A 158 5.61 14.55 7.94
C ASP A 158 4.22 13.92 8.00
N PHE A 159 4.16 12.61 7.77
CA PHE A 159 2.94 11.82 7.77
C PHE A 159 3.13 10.55 8.59
N MET A 160 2.02 10.04 9.11
CA MET A 160 1.96 8.72 9.73
C MET A 160 1.03 7.83 8.91
N LEU A 161 1.56 6.71 8.43
CA LEU A 161 0.81 5.67 7.75
C LEU A 161 0.60 4.50 8.72
N VAL A 162 -0.64 4.31 9.15
CA VAL A 162 -1.06 3.18 9.96
C VAL A 162 -1.59 2.08 9.06
N LEU A 163 -0.87 0.97 8.98
CA LEU A 163 -1.34 -0.26 8.35
C LEU A 163 -2.14 -1.07 9.38
N TRP A 164 -3.45 -0.90 9.35
CA TRP A 164 -4.35 -1.42 10.37
C TRP A 164 -4.82 -2.85 10.09
N ASP A 165 -4.81 -3.66 11.13
CA ASP A 165 -5.47 -4.96 11.23
C ASP A 165 -6.11 -5.13 12.61
N GLU A 166 -6.87 -6.21 12.81
CA GLU A 166 -7.64 -6.47 14.04
C GLU A 166 -6.76 -6.53 15.31
N SER A 167 -5.47 -6.86 15.19
CA SER A 167 -4.54 -6.89 16.33
C SER A 167 -3.92 -5.53 16.66
N TYR A 168 -3.98 -4.56 15.73
CA TYR A 168 -3.26 -3.29 15.85
C TYR A 168 -3.66 -2.51 17.11
N ALA A 169 -4.97 -2.40 17.35
CA ALA A 169 -5.51 -1.63 18.48
C ALA A 169 -5.22 -2.26 19.86
N ARG A 170 -4.84 -3.54 19.89
CA ARG A 170 -4.52 -4.25 21.14
C ARG A 170 -3.07 -4.09 21.55
N ARG A 171 -2.19 -3.54 20.69
CA ARG A 171 -0.77 -3.41 20.99
C ARG A 171 -0.47 -2.04 21.58
N LEU A 172 0.05 -2.03 22.81
CA LEU A 172 0.36 -0.79 23.51
C LEU A 172 1.31 0.09 22.69
N TRP A 173 2.33 -0.52 22.10
CA TRP A 173 3.33 0.16 21.29
C TRP A 173 2.73 0.90 20.09
N CYS A 174 1.88 0.22 19.31
CA CYS A 174 1.25 0.81 18.13
C CYS A 174 0.37 2.02 18.50
N ILE A 175 -0.38 1.92 19.61
CA ILE A 175 -1.24 3.02 20.07
C ILE A 175 -0.42 4.16 20.68
N PHE A 176 0.68 3.83 21.37
CA PHE A 176 1.64 4.84 21.83
C PHE A 176 2.18 5.67 20.67
N GLU A 177 2.59 5.04 19.56
CA GLU A 177 3.07 5.75 18.36
C GLU A 177 2.00 6.71 17.81
N VAL A 178 0.74 6.26 17.70
CA VAL A 178 -0.37 7.10 17.21
C VAL A 178 -0.63 8.26 18.16
N ALA A 179 -0.67 8.00 19.46
CA ALA A 179 -0.90 9.03 20.48
C ALA A 179 0.21 10.08 20.51
N ALA A 180 1.48 9.65 20.44
CA ALA A 180 2.64 10.53 20.39
C ALA A 180 2.68 11.35 19.09
N PHE A 181 2.34 10.75 17.95
CA PHE A 181 2.20 11.47 16.68
C PHE A 181 1.05 12.49 16.75
N ALA A 182 -0.10 12.09 17.28
CA ALA A 182 -1.25 12.97 17.47
C ALA A 182 -0.91 14.18 18.35
N LYS A 183 -0.18 13.96 19.44
CA LYS A 183 0.22 15.03 20.35
C LYS A 183 1.19 16.02 19.72
N THR A 184 2.10 15.55 18.86
CA THR A 184 3.08 16.41 18.18
C THR A 184 2.52 17.12 16.94
N HIS A 185 1.39 16.66 16.39
CA HIS A 185 0.80 17.16 15.14
C HIS A 185 -0.65 17.62 15.27
N GLU A 186 -1.12 17.97 16.47
CA GLU A 186 -2.52 18.24 16.82
C GLU A 186 -3.26 19.14 15.81
N ALA A 187 -2.68 20.28 15.44
CA ALA A 187 -3.27 21.25 14.52
C ALA A 187 -3.46 20.74 13.07
N SER A 188 -2.74 19.70 12.66
CA SER A 188 -2.76 19.17 11.29
C SER A 188 -3.00 17.66 11.21
N LEU A 189 -3.41 17.04 12.33
CA LEU A 189 -3.48 15.59 12.48
C LEU A 189 -4.35 14.93 11.40
N LYS A 190 -5.54 15.48 11.11
CA LYS A 190 -6.46 14.93 10.10
C LYS A 190 -5.85 14.82 8.70
N LYS A 191 -4.88 15.68 8.36
CA LYS A 191 -4.20 15.67 7.06
C LYS A 191 -2.96 14.78 7.06
N ARG A 192 -2.38 14.53 8.23
CA ARG A 192 -1.08 13.85 8.39
C ARG A 192 -1.20 12.38 8.78
N LEU A 193 -2.26 12.00 9.49
CA LEU A 193 -2.52 10.62 9.90
C LEU A 193 -3.39 9.91 8.86
N ARG A 194 -2.84 8.86 8.25
CA ARG A 194 -3.53 8.00 7.28
C ARG A 194 -3.66 6.61 7.86
N ILE A 195 -4.89 6.14 8.07
CA ILE A 195 -5.17 4.78 8.53
C ILE A 195 -5.71 3.98 7.36
N ILE A 196 -5.00 2.93 6.97
CA ILE A 196 -5.31 2.10 5.81
C ILE A 196 -5.34 0.63 6.27
N PRO A 197 -6.40 -0.13 5.97
CA PRO A 197 -6.44 -1.55 6.32
C PRO A 197 -5.37 -2.31 5.52
N VAL A 198 -4.80 -3.36 6.10
CA VAL A 198 -3.85 -4.24 5.39
C VAL A 198 -4.49 -5.02 4.24
N ASP A 199 -5.82 -5.14 4.22
CA ASP A 199 -6.55 -5.88 3.19
C ASP A 199 -6.90 -5.00 1.95
N LEU A 200 -6.63 -3.69 1.95
CA LEU A 200 -7.00 -2.81 0.83
C LEU A 200 -6.28 -3.21 -0.48
N GLY A 201 -4.96 -3.41 -0.43
CA GLY A 201 -4.18 -3.76 -1.61
C GLY A 201 -4.63 -5.07 -2.28
N PRO A 202 -4.73 -6.20 -1.55
CA PRO A 202 -5.24 -7.45 -2.09
C PRO A 202 -6.64 -7.33 -2.70
N VAL A 203 -7.51 -6.53 -2.07
CA VAL A 203 -8.84 -6.24 -2.60
C VAL A 203 -8.73 -5.51 -3.94
N LEU A 204 -8.03 -4.38 -4.00
CA LEU A 204 -7.88 -3.61 -5.24
C LEU A 204 -7.26 -4.44 -6.37
N LEU A 205 -6.28 -5.29 -6.06
CA LEU A 205 -5.69 -6.20 -7.03
C LEU A 205 -6.70 -7.23 -7.55
N ALA A 206 -7.48 -7.86 -6.67
CA ALA A 206 -8.49 -8.83 -7.07
C ALA A 206 -9.57 -8.19 -7.97
N PHE A 207 -10.01 -6.98 -7.64
CA PHE A 207 -10.92 -6.19 -8.48
C PHE A 207 -10.34 -5.90 -9.86
N PHE A 208 -9.08 -5.45 -9.91
CA PHE A 208 -8.40 -5.14 -11.16
C PHE A 208 -8.28 -6.39 -12.05
N LEU A 209 -7.83 -7.52 -11.49
CA LEU A 209 -7.69 -8.77 -12.22
C LEU A 209 -9.03 -9.29 -12.72
N PHE A 210 -10.08 -9.23 -11.88
CA PHE A 210 -11.43 -9.61 -12.28
C PHE A 210 -11.94 -8.77 -13.45
N ALA A 211 -11.76 -7.45 -13.41
CA ALA A 211 -12.14 -6.55 -14.49
C ALA A 211 -11.37 -6.85 -15.78
N CYS A 212 -10.06 -7.12 -15.70
CA CYS A 212 -9.25 -7.52 -16.84
C CYS A 212 -9.73 -8.84 -17.45
N THR A 213 -10.00 -9.86 -16.61
CA THR A 213 -10.51 -11.15 -17.07
C THR A 213 -11.87 -11.00 -17.75
N CYS A 214 -12.81 -10.26 -17.14
CA CYS A 214 -14.13 -10.01 -17.74
C CYS A 214 -14.00 -9.28 -19.09
N SER A 215 -13.11 -8.28 -19.17
CA SER A 215 -12.83 -7.55 -20.41
C SER A 215 -12.29 -8.50 -21.49
N ILE A 216 -11.29 -9.33 -21.19
CA ILE A 216 -10.73 -10.28 -22.14
C ILE A 216 -11.80 -11.28 -22.61
N LEU A 217 -12.58 -11.85 -21.68
CA LEU A 217 -13.65 -12.80 -22.04
C LEU A 217 -14.74 -12.14 -22.90
N TYR A 218 -15.11 -10.89 -22.60
CA TYR A 218 -16.07 -10.14 -23.40
C TYR A 218 -15.60 -9.95 -24.85
N MET A 219 -14.29 -9.74 -25.04
CA MET A 219 -13.67 -9.56 -26.35
C MET A 219 -13.59 -10.87 -27.14
N LEU A 220 -13.38 -12.00 -26.47
CA LEU A 220 -13.35 -13.34 -27.10
C LEU A 220 -14.74 -13.90 -27.40
N THR A 221 -15.80 -13.24 -26.91
CA THR A 221 -17.18 -13.73 -27.03
C THR A 221 -17.84 -13.18 -28.29
N PRO A 222 -18.51 -14.03 -29.11
CA PRO A 222 -19.27 -13.58 -30.29
C PRO A 222 -20.35 -12.56 -29.93
N THR A 223 -20.63 -11.59 -30.82
CA THR A 223 -21.58 -10.48 -30.61
C THR A 223 -22.90 -10.89 -29.94
N ARG A 224 -23.56 -11.95 -30.43
CA ARG A 224 -24.85 -12.45 -29.91
C ARG A 224 -24.86 -12.80 -28.41
N TRP A 225 -23.71 -13.13 -27.83
CA TRP A 225 -23.57 -13.50 -26.41
C TRP A 225 -23.02 -12.36 -25.54
N ARG A 226 -22.61 -11.22 -26.13
CA ARG A 226 -21.95 -10.14 -25.37
C ARG A 226 -22.86 -9.47 -24.36
N LEU A 227 -24.08 -9.11 -24.74
CA LEU A 227 -25.03 -8.48 -23.81
C LEU A 227 -25.39 -9.40 -22.63
N PRO A 228 -25.82 -10.67 -22.83
CA PRO A 228 -26.11 -11.54 -21.71
C PRO A 228 -24.87 -11.84 -20.86
N LEU A 229 -23.69 -12.02 -21.48
CA LEU A 229 -22.44 -12.23 -20.75
C LEU A 229 -22.03 -10.99 -19.95
N GLY A 230 -22.20 -9.78 -20.51
CA GLY A 230 -21.95 -8.52 -19.81
C GLY A 230 -22.83 -8.37 -18.58
N ILE A 231 -24.12 -8.71 -18.67
CA ILE A 231 -25.04 -8.75 -17.52
C ILE A 231 -24.54 -9.75 -16.47
N VAL A 232 -24.10 -10.94 -16.88
CA VAL A 232 -23.53 -11.96 -15.98
C VAL A 232 -22.27 -11.44 -15.31
N PHE A 233 -21.35 -10.79 -16.01
CA PHE A 233 -20.13 -10.22 -15.42
C PHE A 233 -20.42 -9.09 -14.44
N VAL A 234 -21.37 -8.20 -14.75
CA VAL A 234 -21.79 -7.15 -13.83
C VAL A 234 -22.40 -7.77 -12.57
N ALA A 235 -23.28 -8.76 -12.70
CA ALA A 235 -23.87 -9.46 -11.56
C ALA A 235 -22.80 -10.22 -10.73
N ALA A 236 -21.95 -10.98 -11.41
CA ALA A 236 -20.87 -11.77 -10.82
C ALA A 236 -19.79 -10.91 -10.17
N GLY A 237 -19.58 -9.68 -10.65
CA GLY A 237 -18.74 -8.68 -10.00
C GLY A 237 -19.46 -8.04 -8.82
N PHE A 238 -20.69 -7.58 -9.00
CA PHE A 238 -21.42 -6.83 -7.97
C PHE A 238 -21.52 -7.58 -6.63
N SER A 239 -21.73 -8.90 -6.64
CA SER A 239 -21.84 -9.72 -5.42
C SER A 239 -20.55 -9.80 -4.59
N PRO A 240 -19.40 -10.26 -5.10
CA PRO A 240 -18.13 -10.25 -4.38
C PRO A 240 -17.67 -8.84 -4.08
N CYS A 241 -17.86 -7.87 -4.98
CA CYS A 241 -17.51 -6.48 -4.74
C CYS A 241 -18.26 -5.92 -3.54
N SER A 242 -19.57 -6.15 -3.48
CA SER A 242 -20.42 -5.78 -2.35
C SER A 242 -20.02 -6.53 -1.07
N TRP A 243 -19.69 -7.83 -1.16
CA TRP A 243 -19.25 -8.62 0.00
C TRP A 243 -17.92 -8.11 0.56
N ILE A 244 -16.94 -7.82 -0.31
CA ILE A 244 -15.63 -7.27 0.06
C ILE A 244 -15.81 -5.88 0.66
N LEU A 245 -16.57 -4.99 0.02
CA LEU A 245 -16.84 -3.65 0.54
C LEU A 245 -17.55 -3.70 1.89
N ARG A 246 -18.57 -4.56 2.04
CA ARG A 246 -19.24 -4.76 3.35
C ARG A 246 -18.29 -5.33 4.39
N ARG A 247 -17.41 -6.27 4.03
CA ARG A 247 -16.37 -6.80 4.93
C ARG A 247 -15.42 -5.68 5.35
N TYR A 248 -15.01 -4.83 4.41
CA TYR A 248 -14.17 -3.68 4.68
C TYR A 248 -14.85 -2.66 5.59
N SER A 249 -16.10 -2.26 5.30
CA SER A 249 -16.88 -1.36 6.14
C SER A 249 -17.09 -1.92 7.55
N ARG A 250 -17.36 -3.23 7.68
CA ARG A 250 -17.45 -3.88 8.99
C ARG A 250 -16.12 -3.81 9.74
N LYS A 251 -15.01 -4.11 9.09
CA LYS A 251 -13.67 -3.96 9.66
C LYS A 251 -13.38 -2.53 10.11
N LEU A 252 -13.76 -1.54 9.31
CA LEU A 252 -13.64 -0.13 9.67
C LEU A 252 -14.52 0.23 10.89
N SER A 253 -15.73 -0.32 10.98
CA SER A 253 -16.58 -0.12 12.16
C SER A 253 -16.02 -0.77 13.43
N ILE A 254 -15.35 -1.92 13.29
CA ILE A 254 -14.65 -2.59 14.40
C ILE A 254 -13.45 -1.75 14.83
N LEU A 255 -12.65 -1.26 13.89
CA LEU A 255 -11.56 -0.31 14.16
C LEU A 255 -12.03 0.86 15.02
N TRP A 256 -13.13 1.51 14.63
CA TRP A 256 -13.67 2.65 15.39
C TRP A 256 -14.09 2.26 16.80
N LYS A 257 -14.76 1.11 16.96
CA LYS A 257 -15.14 0.59 18.29
C LYS A 257 -13.92 0.28 19.15
N ASP A 258 -12.91 -0.38 18.58
CA ASP A 258 -11.68 -0.73 19.27
C ASP A 258 -10.90 0.52 19.70
N LEU A 259 -10.87 1.56 18.86
CA LEU A 259 -10.24 2.85 19.21
C LEU A 259 -11.03 3.61 20.29
N GLN A 260 -12.37 3.61 20.25
CA GLN A 260 -13.20 4.27 21.26
C GLN A 260 -13.15 3.58 22.62
N GLY A 261 -13.13 2.25 22.61
CA GLY A 261 -13.03 1.42 23.82
C GLY A 261 -11.60 1.16 24.27
N PHE A 262 -10.60 1.76 23.61
CA PHE A 262 -9.21 1.52 23.93
C PHE A 262 -8.89 1.92 25.38
N SER A 263 -8.28 1.01 26.11
CA SER A 263 -7.73 1.27 27.44
C SER A 263 -6.29 0.77 27.49
N VAL A 264 -5.41 1.60 28.06
CA VAL A 264 -4.01 1.23 28.31
C VAL A 264 -3.93 -0.05 29.17
N ARG A 265 -4.89 -0.25 30.08
CA ARG A 265 -4.94 -1.42 30.96
C ARG A 265 -5.23 -2.74 30.23
N SER A 266 -5.92 -2.67 29.09
CA SER A 266 -6.26 -3.83 28.26
C SER A 266 -5.32 -4.03 27.08
N ALA A 267 -4.28 -3.19 26.95
CA ALA A 267 -3.31 -3.28 25.88
C ALA A 267 -2.23 -4.31 26.19
N ASN A 268 -1.88 -5.12 25.20
CA ASN A 268 -0.82 -6.11 25.30
C ASN A 268 0.54 -5.43 25.15
N CYS A 269 1.41 -5.67 26.13
CA CYS A 269 2.83 -5.33 26.09
C CYS A 269 3.65 -6.51 25.52
N PHE A 270 4.93 -6.28 25.23
CA PHE A 270 5.84 -7.35 24.83
C PHE A 270 5.94 -8.45 25.91
N CYS A 271 6.00 -8.07 27.19
CA CYS A 271 6.04 -9.02 28.30
C CYS A 271 4.84 -9.99 28.32
N CYS A 272 3.65 -9.56 27.86
CA CYS A 272 2.47 -10.43 27.76
C CYS A 272 2.65 -11.56 26.74
N SER A 273 3.43 -11.35 25.68
CA SER A 273 3.75 -12.41 24.71
C SER A 273 4.81 -13.39 25.20
N ALA A 274 5.54 -13.04 26.26
CA ALA A 274 6.55 -13.89 26.89
C ALA A 274 6.07 -14.48 28.23
N ASP A 275 4.75 -14.51 28.48
CA ASP A 275 4.16 -15.02 29.73
C ASP A 275 4.76 -14.37 30.99
N HIS A 276 5.18 -13.10 30.87
CA HIS A 276 5.86 -12.34 31.92
C HIS A 276 7.16 -12.98 32.46
N LYS A 277 7.78 -13.89 31.72
CA LYS A 277 8.97 -14.65 32.17
C LYS A 277 10.30 -13.92 32.06
N ASP A 278 10.37 -12.83 31.30
CA ASP A 278 11.51 -11.91 31.23
C ASP A 278 10.99 -10.48 30.94
N PRO A 279 10.68 -9.69 31.98
CA PRO A 279 10.22 -8.30 31.83
C PRO A 279 11.32 -7.34 31.36
#